data_AF-A0A6B4Z4Z4-F1
#
_entry.id   AF-A0A6B4Z4Z4-F1
#
_cell.length_a   1.000
_cell.length_b   1.000
_cell.length_c   1.000
_cell.angle_alpha   90.00
_cell.angle_beta   90.00
_cell.angle_gamma   90.00
#
_symmetry.space_group_name_H-M   'P 1'
#
loop_
_entity.id
_entity.type
_entity.pdbx_description
1 polymer ?
#
loop_
_entity_poly.entity_id
_entity_poly.type
_entity_poly.pdbx_seq_one_letter_code
_entity_poly.pdbx_strand_id
1 'polypeptide(L)'
;MSISLALVPAVLILSVAMGAKDFDNWVESSKINMPTELKNEEEIMKTVELAGYKINKYGNYIRTEINEGKEFVTWEKENGIWNVVFSKYDSKEMIVDFIMNLNNKVGRKVIYKSIEEMENRNENSTTVEKILELPKVEKEIFPTNFRDKDLLLKTLKECGACPKEASNEDIQCNTKECQLIFHKEEGGSYNVEIEDTSSLKNVYHHLSIIDEEYKHNVQEYTYKKVVEKLNETDMYIDNEEVLEDNSILLTVNIGD
;
A
#
# COMPACT_ATOMS: atom_id res chain seq x y z
N MET A 1 15.89 5.26 14.89
CA MET A 1 14.96 5.42 13.75
C MET A 1 13.79 4.50 14.05
N SER A 2 12.63 5.07 14.38
CA SER A 2 11.42 4.31 14.64
C SER A 2 10.92 3.81 13.29
N ILE A 3 10.98 2.49 13.11
CA ILE A 3 10.23 1.83 12.06
C ILE A 3 8.78 1.96 12.51
N SER A 4 7.98 2.74 11.77
CA SER A 4 6.53 2.66 11.90
C SER A 4 6.15 1.19 11.68
N LEU A 5 5.55 0.56 12.69
CA LEU A 5 5.12 -0.84 12.69
C LEU A 5 3.90 -1.07 11.75
N ALA A 6 3.95 -0.52 10.54
CA ALA A 6 2.81 -0.42 9.63
C ALA A 6 2.64 -1.60 8.66
N LEU A 7 3.27 -2.76 8.89
CA LEU A 7 3.28 -3.83 7.88
C LEU A 7 3.29 -5.26 8.44
N VAL A 8 2.76 -5.47 9.65
CA VAL A 8 3.02 -6.72 10.41
C VAL A 8 2.78 -8.00 9.57
N PRO A 9 1.71 -8.20 8.81
CA PRO A 9 1.50 -9.48 8.12
C PRO A 9 2.28 -9.65 6.81
N ALA A 10 2.23 -8.68 5.87
CA ALA A 10 2.92 -8.79 4.57
C ALA A 10 4.45 -8.81 4.70
N VAL A 11 5.00 -8.07 5.69
CA VAL A 11 6.44 -8.11 6.04
C VAL A 11 6.78 -9.41 6.76
N LEU A 12 5.92 -9.95 7.62
CA LEU A 12 6.12 -11.29 8.18
C LEU A 12 6.14 -12.38 7.10
N ILE A 13 5.27 -12.28 6.09
CA ILE A 13 5.15 -13.24 4.97
C ILE A 13 6.47 -13.39 4.21
N LEU A 14 7.08 -12.30 3.78
CA LEU A 14 8.32 -12.35 3.00
C LEU A 14 9.58 -12.42 3.89
N SER A 15 9.55 -11.90 5.12
CA SER A 15 10.65 -12.06 6.09
C SER A 15 10.82 -13.49 6.59
N VAL A 16 9.75 -14.29 6.65
CA VAL A 16 9.83 -15.72 7.00
C VAL A 16 10.37 -16.53 5.83
N ALA A 17 9.96 -16.25 4.59
CA ALA A 17 10.43 -16.95 3.39
C ALA A 17 11.88 -16.61 3.01
N MET A 18 12.31 -15.37 3.23
CA MET A 18 13.63 -14.87 2.81
C MET A 18 14.62 -14.67 3.96
N GLY A 19 14.14 -14.61 5.21
CA GLY A 19 14.89 -14.10 6.36
C GLY A 19 14.73 -12.58 6.50
N ALA A 20 14.40 -12.09 7.70
CA ALA A 20 14.02 -10.68 7.93
C ALA A 20 15.02 -9.64 7.38
N LYS A 21 16.32 -9.88 7.56
CA LYS A 21 17.36 -8.98 7.05
C LYS A 21 17.44 -8.98 5.53
N ASP A 22 17.26 -10.14 4.91
CA ASP A 22 17.32 -10.28 3.45
C ASP A 22 16.04 -9.78 2.79
N PHE A 23 14.91 -9.84 3.50
CA PHE A 23 13.65 -9.21 3.11
C PHE A 23 13.74 -7.68 3.13
N ASP A 24 14.20 -7.08 4.23
CA ASP A 24 14.34 -5.61 4.30
C ASP A 24 15.31 -5.11 3.22
N ASN A 25 16.42 -5.84 3.03
CA ASN A 25 17.36 -5.57 1.94
C ASN A 25 16.70 -5.75 0.56
N TRP A 26 15.82 -6.74 0.38
CA TRP A 26 15.11 -6.96 -0.88
C TRP A 26 14.07 -5.87 -1.16
N VAL A 27 13.28 -5.46 -0.18
CA VAL A 27 12.31 -4.35 -0.33
C VAL A 27 13.05 -3.08 -0.71
N GLU A 28 14.06 -2.69 0.05
CA GLU A 28 14.83 -1.48 -0.23
C GLU A 28 15.60 -1.59 -1.56
N SER A 29 16.15 -2.76 -1.87
CA SER A 29 16.84 -2.96 -3.15
C SER A 29 15.91 -3.16 -4.34
N SER A 30 14.60 -3.36 -4.15
CA SER A 30 13.62 -3.53 -5.24
C SER A 30 12.92 -2.23 -5.63
N LYS A 31 13.02 -1.20 -4.78
CA LYS A 31 12.49 0.14 -5.02
C LYS A 31 13.43 0.98 -5.89
N ILE A 32 12.83 1.82 -6.72
CA ILE A 32 13.48 2.95 -7.38
C ILE A 32 12.77 4.20 -6.86
N ASN A 33 13.40 4.86 -5.88
CA ASN A 33 12.90 6.11 -5.31
C ASN A 33 13.35 7.28 -6.18
N MET A 34 12.38 7.99 -6.75
CA MET A 34 12.62 9.18 -7.55
C MET A 34 12.10 10.41 -6.78
N PRO A 35 13.00 11.27 -6.26
CA PRO A 35 12.59 12.44 -5.51
C PRO A 35 11.92 13.46 -6.43
N THR A 36 10.94 14.16 -5.86
CA THR A 36 10.11 15.14 -6.57
C THR A 36 10.22 16.52 -5.97
N GLU A 37 9.85 17.55 -6.74
CA GLU A 37 9.68 18.92 -6.26
C GLU A 37 8.35 19.15 -5.50
N LEU A 38 7.49 18.14 -5.42
CA LEU A 38 6.15 18.26 -4.86
C LEU A 38 6.23 18.34 -3.34
N LYS A 39 5.51 19.31 -2.76
CA LYS A 39 5.65 19.67 -1.35
C LYS A 39 4.67 18.94 -0.45
N ASN A 40 3.48 18.67 -0.96
CA ASN A 40 2.38 18.10 -0.18
C ASN A 40 1.48 17.21 -1.06
N GLU A 41 0.61 16.47 -0.38
CA GLU A 41 -0.31 15.53 -1.03
C GLU A 41 -1.23 16.22 -2.04
N GLU A 42 -1.75 17.41 -1.71
CA GLU A 42 -2.63 18.16 -2.60
C GLU A 42 -1.93 18.51 -3.94
N GLU A 43 -0.65 18.89 -3.87
CA GLU A 43 0.16 19.17 -5.06
C GLU A 43 0.40 17.90 -5.89
N ILE A 44 0.59 16.74 -5.25
CA ILE A 44 0.70 15.45 -5.92
C ILE A 44 -0.59 15.10 -6.65
N MET A 45 -1.73 15.13 -5.94
CA MET A 45 -3.04 14.79 -6.50
C MET A 45 -3.34 15.64 -7.74
N LYS A 46 -3.23 16.97 -7.61
CA LYS A 46 -3.47 17.89 -8.73
C LYS A 46 -2.53 17.66 -9.90
N THR A 47 -1.24 17.47 -9.63
CA THR A 47 -0.23 17.25 -10.68
C THR A 47 -0.52 15.99 -11.48
N VAL A 48 -0.88 14.91 -10.79
CA VAL A 48 -1.15 13.61 -11.40
C VAL A 48 -2.47 13.61 -12.19
N GLU A 49 -3.51 14.24 -11.64
CA GLU A 49 -4.80 14.42 -12.32
C GLU A 49 -4.66 15.27 -13.58
N LEU A 50 -3.88 16.36 -13.52
CA LEU A 50 -3.55 17.19 -14.70
C LEU A 50 -2.81 16.40 -15.78
N ALA A 51 -2.01 15.40 -15.38
CA ALA A 51 -1.34 14.49 -16.31
C ALA A 51 -2.28 13.43 -16.92
N GLY A 52 -3.55 13.39 -16.48
CA GLY A 52 -4.58 12.48 -17.00
C GLY A 52 -4.58 11.11 -16.35
N TYR A 53 -3.87 10.92 -15.24
CA TYR A 53 -3.88 9.67 -14.50
C TYR A 53 -4.94 9.71 -13.39
N LYS A 54 -5.46 8.52 -13.07
CA LYS A 54 -6.30 8.34 -11.90
C LYS A 54 -5.41 8.16 -10.68
N ILE A 55 -5.68 8.93 -9.63
CA ILE A 55 -4.93 8.89 -8.38
C ILE A 55 -5.91 8.70 -7.22
N ASN A 56 -5.58 7.80 -6.30
CA ASN A 56 -6.39 7.53 -5.12
C ASN A 56 -5.49 7.49 -3.89
N LYS A 57 -6.05 7.89 -2.74
CA LYS A 57 -5.41 7.78 -1.44
C LYS A 57 -6.03 6.60 -0.69
N TYR A 58 -5.18 5.80 -0.05
CA TYR A 58 -5.52 4.64 0.76
C TYR A 58 -4.74 4.75 2.09
N GLY A 59 -5.41 5.19 3.16
CA GLY A 59 -4.72 5.52 4.42
C GLY A 59 -3.52 6.48 4.22
N ASN A 60 -2.31 6.00 4.53
CA ASN A 60 -1.05 6.73 4.37
C ASN A 60 -0.43 6.67 2.97
N TYR A 61 -1.00 5.86 2.07
CA TYR A 61 -0.48 5.61 0.74
C TYR A 61 -1.22 6.41 -0.31
N ILE A 62 -0.47 6.96 -1.26
CA ILE A 62 -1.02 7.59 -2.45
C ILE A 62 -0.61 6.73 -3.65
N ARG A 63 -1.58 6.38 -4.49
CA ARG A 63 -1.39 5.49 -5.64
C ARG A 63 -1.89 6.16 -6.91
N THR A 64 -1.05 6.13 -7.94
CA THR A 64 -1.42 6.52 -9.29
C THR A 64 -1.60 5.29 -10.17
N GLU A 65 -2.78 5.14 -10.75
CA GLU A 65 -3.08 4.08 -11.72
C GLU A 65 -2.53 4.44 -13.11
N ILE A 66 -1.85 3.48 -13.73
CA ILE A 66 -1.26 3.57 -15.08
C ILE A 66 -1.88 2.46 -15.94
N ASN A 67 -2.02 2.70 -17.25
CA ASN A 67 -2.53 1.72 -18.21
C ASN A 67 -3.88 1.12 -17.81
N GLU A 68 -4.86 1.99 -17.56
CA GLU A 68 -6.21 1.62 -17.10
C GLU A 68 -6.18 0.82 -15.79
N GLY A 69 -5.21 1.14 -14.93
CA GLY A 69 -4.98 0.53 -13.62
C GLY A 69 -4.41 -0.88 -13.68
N LYS A 70 -3.83 -1.30 -14.80
CA LYS A 70 -3.02 -2.53 -14.90
C LYS A 70 -1.68 -2.38 -14.23
N GLU A 71 -1.15 -1.17 -14.22
CA GLU A 71 0.09 -0.82 -13.52
C GLU A 71 -0.22 0.32 -12.56
N PHE A 72 0.68 0.57 -11.63
CA PHE A 72 0.57 1.71 -10.75
C PHE A 72 1.92 2.10 -10.19
N VAL A 73 2.00 3.33 -9.70
CA VAL A 73 3.13 3.82 -8.89
C VAL A 73 2.60 4.32 -7.56
N THR A 74 3.48 4.36 -6.56
CA THR A 74 3.15 4.89 -5.24
C THR A 74 3.95 6.13 -4.92
N TRP A 75 3.43 6.95 -4.02
CA TRP A 75 4.10 8.12 -3.52
C TRP A 75 4.39 7.94 -2.04
N GLU A 76 5.66 8.05 -1.68
CA GLU A 76 6.14 7.87 -0.31
C GLU A 76 6.95 9.09 0.11
N LYS A 77 6.76 9.54 1.35
CA LYS A 77 7.52 10.66 1.91
C LYS A 77 8.70 10.14 2.71
N GLU A 78 9.91 10.47 2.28
CA GLU A 78 11.15 10.07 2.93
C GLU A 78 11.99 11.31 3.23
N ASN A 79 12.41 11.50 4.49
CA ASN A 79 13.19 12.66 4.94
C ASN A 79 12.57 14.03 4.55
N GLY A 80 11.23 14.10 4.56
CA GLY A 80 10.48 15.31 4.21
C GLY A 80 10.30 15.54 2.70
N ILE A 81 10.88 14.68 1.86
CA ILE A 81 10.82 14.76 0.39
C ILE A 81 9.81 13.72 -0.11
N TRP A 82 8.91 14.13 -0.99
CA TRP A 82 8.03 13.19 -1.68
C TRP A 82 8.77 12.51 -2.82
N ASN A 83 8.75 11.19 -2.80
CA ASN A 83 9.28 10.34 -3.85
C ASN A 83 8.13 9.68 -4.59
N VAL A 84 8.22 9.59 -5.91
CA VAL A 84 7.50 8.54 -6.62
C VAL A 84 8.36 7.28 -6.58
N VAL A 85 7.73 6.18 -6.19
CA VAL A 85 8.37 4.90 -5.96
C VAL A 85 7.94 3.96 -7.07
N PHE A 86 8.90 3.64 -7.93
CA PHE A 86 8.78 2.56 -8.91
C PHE A 86 9.46 1.31 -8.36
N SER A 87 9.28 0.22 -9.07
CA SER A 87 10.07 -0.98 -8.86
C SER A 87 11.14 -1.14 -9.94
N LYS A 88 12.24 -1.79 -9.57
CA LYS A 88 13.26 -2.25 -10.53
C LYS A 88 12.75 -3.22 -11.59
N TYR A 89 11.58 -3.82 -11.38
CA TYR A 89 10.93 -4.72 -12.34
C TYR A 89 9.92 -4.02 -13.25
N ASP A 90 9.58 -2.76 -12.97
CA ASP A 90 8.69 -2.00 -13.84
C ASP A 90 9.41 -1.74 -15.18
N SER A 91 8.66 -1.75 -16.28
CA SER A 91 9.26 -1.55 -17.59
C SER A 91 9.88 -0.14 -17.66
N LYS A 92 11.11 -0.04 -18.19
CA LYS A 92 11.77 1.25 -18.38
C LYS A 92 10.91 2.21 -19.21
N GLU A 93 10.21 1.66 -20.20
CA GLU A 93 9.26 2.40 -21.06
C GLU A 93 8.15 3.04 -20.23
N MET A 94 7.46 2.27 -19.36
CA MET A 94 6.41 2.83 -18.49
C MET A 94 6.94 3.92 -17.56
N ILE A 95 8.11 3.70 -16.94
CA ILE A 95 8.72 4.69 -16.04
C ILE A 95 9.03 5.99 -16.80
N VAL A 96 9.66 5.89 -17.98
CA VAL A 96 10.01 7.05 -18.80
C VAL A 96 8.77 7.79 -19.26
N ASP A 97 7.78 7.07 -19.78
CA ASP A 97 6.53 7.66 -20.28
C ASP A 97 5.77 8.38 -19.16
N PHE A 98 5.70 7.77 -17.99
CA PHE A 98 5.09 8.38 -16.80
C PHE A 98 5.78 9.69 -16.42
N ILE A 99 7.12 9.67 -16.27
CA ILE A 99 7.91 10.85 -15.90
C ILE A 99 7.78 11.96 -16.95
N MET A 100 7.89 11.60 -18.23
CA MET A 100 7.81 12.56 -19.34
C MET A 100 6.42 13.18 -19.42
N ASN A 101 5.36 12.39 -19.32
CA ASN A 101 4.00 12.92 -19.36
C ASN A 101 3.74 13.88 -18.20
N LEU A 102 4.14 13.49 -16.97
CA LEU A 102 3.94 14.30 -15.78
C LEU A 102 4.70 15.63 -15.86
N ASN A 103 5.97 15.61 -16.28
CA ASN A 103 6.77 16.83 -16.48
C ASN A 103 6.20 17.72 -17.60
N ASN A 104 5.81 17.13 -18.73
CA ASN A 104 5.31 17.88 -19.89
C ASN A 104 3.97 18.56 -19.61
N LYS A 105 3.07 17.89 -18.89
CA LYS A 105 1.73 18.41 -18.58
C LYS A 105 1.75 19.57 -17.59
N VAL A 106 2.67 19.52 -16.62
CA VAL A 106 2.85 20.61 -15.65
C VAL A 106 3.74 21.73 -16.22
N GLY A 107 4.49 21.46 -17.30
CA GLY A 107 5.37 22.45 -17.93
C GLY A 107 6.64 22.76 -17.12
N ARG A 108 7.01 21.88 -16.18
CA ARG A 108 8.25 21.96 -15.38
C ARG A 108 8.76 20.56 -15.06
N LYS A 109 10.03 20.46 -14.66
CA LYS A 109 10.61 19.20 -14.16
C LYS A 109 10.11 18.95 -12.74
N VAL A 110 9.14 18.06 -12.58
CA VAL A 110 8.61 17.61 -11.30
C VAL A 110 9.46 16.49 -10.72
N ILE A 111 9.91 15.56 -11.57
CA ILE A 111 10.79 14.46 -11.20
C ILE A 111 12.15 14.71 -11.85
N TYR A 112 13.20 14.81 -11.02
CA TYR A 112 14.53 15.26 -11.46
C TYR A 112 15.37 14.20 -12.14
N LYS A 113 15.24 12.93 -11.73
CA LYS A 113 16.06 11.83 -12.23
C LYS A 113 15.47 11.26 -13.52
N SER A 114 16.24 11.29 -14.60
CA SER A 114 15.99 10.41 -15.75
C SER A 114 16.64 9.04 -15.51
N ILE A 115 16.13 7.99 -16.19
CA ILE A 115 16.78 6.66 -16.15
C ILE A 115 18.23 6.75 -16.66
N GLU A 116 18.49 7.61 -17.65
CA GLU A 116 19.83 7.87 -18.21
C GLU A 116 20.81 8.47 -17.19
N GLU A 117 20.33 9.29 -16.25
CA GLU A 117 21.15 9.83 -15.15
C GLU A 117 21.49 8.77 -14.09
N MET A 118 20.74 7.67 -14.02
CA MET A 118 21.01 6.52 -13.14
C MET A 118 22.02 5.54 -13.75
N GLU A 119 22.02 5.37 -15.08
CA GLU A 119 22.95 4.49 -15.78
C GLU A 119 24.39 5.06 -15.80
N ASN A 120 24.54 6.39 -15.92
CA ASN A 120 25.85 7.05 -15.99
C ASN A 120 26.63 7.15 -14.66
N ARG A 121 26.04 6.79 -13.51
CA ARG A 121 26.76 6.74 -12.21
C ARG A 121 27.27 5.35 -11.85
N ASN A 122 26.96 4.34 -12.67
CA ASN A 122 27.16 2.93 -12.36
C ASN A 122 28.20 2.26 -13.27
N GLU A 123 29.35 2.91 -13.52
CA GLU A 123 30.51 2.24 -14.15
C GLU A 123 31.10 1.08 -13.31
N ASN A 124 30.58 0.84 -12.10
CA ASN A 124 30.91 -0.33 -11.27
C ASN A 124 29.71 -1.23 -10.92
N SER A 125 28.53 -1.05 -11.52
CA SER A 125 27.42 -1.98 -11.30
C SER A 125 27.40 -3.01 -12.40
N THR A 126 27.91 -4.19 -12.05
CA THR A 126 27.85 -5.43 -12.81
C THR A 126 26.52 -5.58 -13.56
N THR A 127 26.68 -5.84 -14.84
CA THR A 127 25.74 -6.26 -15.88
C THR A 127 24.39 -6.79 -15.39
N VAL A 128 23.33 -6.29 -16.04
CA VAL A 128 22.03 -6.94 -16.19
C VAL A 128 22.26 -8.42 -16.54
N GLU A 129 21.76 -9.33 -15.69
CA GLU A 129 21.43 -10.75 -15.93
C GLU A 129 21.66 -11.61 -14.68
N LYS A 130 20.76 -11.45 -13.72
CA LYS A 130 20.12 -12.59 -13.06
C LYS A 130 18.70 -12.14 -12.81
N ILE A 131 17.80 -12.48 -13.72
CA ILE A 131 16.41 -12.66 -13.35
C ILE A 131 16.50 -13.68 -12.20
N LEU A 132 16.40 -13.20 -10.96
CA LEU A 132 15.97 -14.05 -9.88
C LEU A 132 14.59 -14.46 -10.33
N GLU A 133 14.49 -15.63 -10.97
CA GLU A 133 13.25 -16.39 -10.98
C GLU A 133 12.90 -16.53 -9.51
N LEU A 134 12.06 -15.61 -9.02
CA LEU A 134 11.43 -15.76 -7.73
C LEU A 134 10.75 -17.14 -7.80
N PRO A 135 10.96 -18.01 -6.80
CA PRO A 135 10.40 -19.35 -6.83
C PRO A 135 8.91 -19.25 -7.13
N LYS A 136 8.40 -20.11 -8.02
CA LYS A 136 6.96 -20.31 -8.13
C LYS A 136 6.46 -20.64 -6.72
N VAL A 137 5.63 -19.77 -6.18
CA VAL A 137 5.00 -19.98 -4.89
C VAL A 137 4.02 -21.12 -5.11
N GLU A 138 4.38 -22.31 -4.63
CA GLU A 138 3.37 -23.34 -4.40
C GLU A 138 2.32 -22.76 -3.44
N LYS A 139 1.06 -23.16 -3.54
CA LYS A 139 -0.05 -22.68 -2.69
C LYS A 139 0.40 -22.45 -1.23
N GLU A 140 0.63 -21.19 -0.86
CA GLU A 140 1.04 -20.80 0.47
C GLU A 140 -0.12 -20.07 1.15
N ILE A 141 -0.41 -20.48 2.38
CA ILE A 141 -1.43 -19.90 3.26
C ILE A 141 -0.71 -19.04 4.29
N PHE A 142 -1.16 -17.81 4.46
CA PHE A 142 -0.44 -16.80 5.22
C PHE A 142 -1.31 -16.16 6.30
N PRO A 143 -0.80 -15.92 7.52
CA PRO A 143 -1.58 -15.28 8.57
C PRO A 143 -1.85 -13.80 8.29
N THR A 144 -3.04 -13.31 8.66
CA THR A 144 -3.38 -11.88 8.61
C THR A 144 -3.88 -11.37 9.98
N ASN A 145 -3.97 -10.05 10.12
CA ASN A 145 -4.63 -9.39 11.26
C ASN A 145 -6.13 -9.17 11.04
N PHE A 146 -6.69 -9.56 9.88
CA PHE A 146 -8.10 -9.38 9.57
C PHE A 146 -8.92 -10.30 10.44
N ARG A 147 -9.92 -9.76 11.12
CA ARG A 147 -10.75 -10.52 12.08
C ARG A 147 -12.23 -10.33 11.81
N ASP A 148 -12.62 -9.12 11.48
CA ASP A 148 -14.00 -8.78 11.22
C ASP A 148 -14.32 -8.97 9.73
N LYS A 149 -15.30 -9.83 9.45
CA LYS A 149 -15.69 -10.22 8.09
C LYS A 149 -16.23 -9.02 7.31
N ASP A 150 -17.09 -8.22 7.94
CA ASP A 150 -17.78 -7.11 7.27
C ASP A 150 -16.80 -5.98 6.96
N LEU A 151 -15.88 -5.68 7.87
CA LEU A 151 -14.78 -4.74 7.63
C LEU A 151 -13.83 -5.24 6.53
N LEU A 152 -13.51 -6.54 6.51
CA LEU A 152 -12.66 -7.09 5.45
C LEU A 152 -13.36 -7.01 4.08
N LEU A 153 -14.65 -7.34 4.01
CA LEU A 153 -15.43 -7.20 2.77
C LEU A 153 -15.56 -5.75 2.31
N LYS A 154 -15.76 -4.79 3.22
CA LYS A 154 -15.75 -3.36 2.93
C LYS A 154 -14.42 -2.94 2.34
N THR A 155 -13.32 -3.28 3.02
CA THR A 155 -11.95 -2.96 2.63
C THR A 155 -11.62 -3.51 1.24
N LEU A 156 -11.90 -4.80 1.00
CA LEU A 156 -11.62 -5.43 -0.29
C LEU A 156 -12.42 -4.78 -1.44
N LYS A 157 -13.64 -4.30 -1.18
CA LYS A 157 -14.43 -3.54 -2.17
C LYS A 157 -13.82 -2.16 -2.44
N GLU A 158 -13.39 -1.44 -1.42
CA GLU A 158 -12.76 -0.12 -1.53
C GLU A 158 -11.42 -0.19 -2.27
N CYS A 159 -10.66 -1.27 -2.07
CA CYS A 159 -9.45 -1.59 -2.82
C CYS A 159 -9.71 -2.09 -4.26
N GLY A 160 -10.97 -2.31 -4.65
CA GLY A 160 -11.35 -2.76 -6.00
C GLY A 160 -11.15 -4.26 -6.27
N ALA A 161 -11.01 -5.10 -5.24
CA ALA A 161 -10.73 -6.54 -5.35
C ALA A 161 -11.98 -7.41 -5.60
N CYS A 162 -13.17 -6.81 -5.69
CA CYS A 162 -14.45 -7.49 -5.97
C CYS A 162 -14.66 -8.80 -5.18
N PRO A 163 -14.67 -8.75 -3.82
CA PRO A 163 -14.74 -9.95 -3.00
C PRO A 163 -16.07 -10.69 -3.19
N LYS A 164 -15.99 -12.02 -3.15
CA LYS A 164 -17.10 -12.95 -3.14
C LYS A 164 -16.98 -13.85 -1.92
N GLU A 165 -18.08 -14.01 -1.21
CA GLU A 165 -18.15 -15.00 -0.15
C GLU A 165 -18.22 -16.39 -0.77
N ALA A 166 -17.31 -17.26 -0.33
CA ALA A 166 -17.30 -18.67 -0.65
C ALA A 166 -17.96 -19.47 0.50
N SER A 167 -17.94 -20.80 0.40
CA SER A 167 -18.36 -21.69 1.49
C SER A 167 -17.47 -21.52 2.72
N ASN A 168 -18.02 -21.75 3.93
CA ASN A 168 -17.28 -21.78 5.21
C ASN A 168 -16.68 -20.44 5.69
N GLU A 169 -17.36 -19.31 5.45
CA GLU A 169 -16.88 -17.95 5.82
C GLU A 169 -15.64 -17.46 5.05
N ASP A 170 -15.15 -18.25 4.10
CA ASP A 170 -14.04 -17.88 3.25
C ASP A 170 -14.44 -16.72 2.31
N ILE A 171 -13.49 -15.85 2.02
CA ILE A 171 -13.67 -14.73 1.10
C ILE A 171 -12.69 -14.87 -0.05
N GLN A 172 -13.19 -15.07 -1.25
CA GLN A 172 -12.38 -15.11 -2.45
C GLN A 172 -12.44 -13.76 -3.15
N CYS A 173 -11.30 -13.19 -3.50
CA CYS A 173 -11.25 -11.94 -4.25
C CYS A 173 -10.19 -12.04 -5.35
N ASN A 174 -10.48 -11.35 -6.46
CA ASN A 174 -9.58 -11.33 -7.60
C ASN A 174 -9.02 -9.92 -7.72
N THR A 175 -7.70 -9.81 -7.61
CA THR A 175 -7.01 -8.63 -8.13
C THR A 175 -6.73 -8.86 -9.62
N LYS A 176 -6.23 -7.84 -10.33
CA LYS A 176 -5.88 -7.98 -11.75
C LYS A 176 -4.75 -8.99 -12.00
N GLU A 177 -3.99 -9.34 -10.97
CA GLU A 177 -2.70 -10.03 -11.11
C GLU A 177 -2.54 -11.28 -10.22
N CYS A 178 -3.41 -11.45 -9.22
CA CYS A 178 -3.47 -12.63 -8.39
C CYS A 178 -4.89 -12.88 -7.85
N GLN A 179 -5.15 -14.14 -7.54
CA GLN A 179 -6.31 -14.55 -6.76
C GLN A 179 -5.91 -14.64 -5.29
N LEU A 180 -6.72 -14.04 -4.42
CA LEU A 180 -6.54 -14.10 -2.97
C LEU A 180 -7.76 -14.81 -2.36
N ILE A 181 -7.51 -15.81 -1.53
CA ILE A 181 -8.56 -16.53 -0.81
C ILE A 181 -8.31 -16.35 0.68
N PHE A 182 -9.22 -15.70 1.38
CA PHE A 182 -9.14 -15.51 2.81
C PHE A 182 -9.88 -16.63 3.53
N HIS A 183 -9.16 -17.45 4.28
CA HIS A 183 -9.70 -18.56 5.08
C HIS A 183 -9.89 -18.15 6.52
N LYS A 184 -11.06 -18.43 7.10
CA LYS A 184 -11.31 -18.15 8.52
C LYS A 184 -10.67 -19.22 9.41
N GLU A 185 -9.76 -18.82 10.28
CA GLU A 185 -9.17 -19.71 11.29
C GLU A 185 -10.08 -19.85 12.53
N GLU A 186 -9.93 -20.95 13.27
CA GLU A 186 -10.64 -21.17 14.55
C GLU A 186 -10.35 -20.06 15.58
N GLY A 187 -9.21 -19.37 15.47
CA GLY A 187 -8.83 -18.21 16.29
C GLY A 187 -9.53 -16.89 15.91
N GLY A 188 -10.39 -16.90 14.90
CA GLY A 188 -11.17 -15.75 14.46
C GLY A 188 -10.42 -14.77 13.55
N SER A 189 -9.13 -14.96 13.28
CA SER A 189 -8.40 -14.25 12.22
C SER A 189 -8.59 -14.91 10.87
N TYR A 190 -8.44 -14.16 9.79
CA TYR A 190 -8.33 -14.69 8.45
C TYR A 190 -6.87 -14.98 8.10
N ASN A 191 -6.63 -16.08 7.39
CA ASN A 191 -5.39 -16.33 6.67
C ASN A 191 -5.64 -16.09 5.18
N VAL A 192 -4.64 -15.73 4.40
CA VAL A 192 -4.75 -15.53 2.95
C VAL A 192 -3.97 -16.61 2.21
N GLU A 193 -4.62 -17.35 1.33
CA GLU A 193 -4.01 -18.17 0.29
C GLU A 193 -3.85 -17.33 -0.98
N ILE A 194 -2.70 -17.43 -1.63
CA ILE A 194 -2.40 -16.73 -2.88
C ILE A 194 -2.33 -17.74 -4.01
N GLU A 195 -3.20 -17.56 -5.00
CA GLU A 195 -3.26 -18.39 -6.21
C GLU A 195 -2.96 -17.56 -7.47
N ASP A 196 -2.47 -18.24 -8.51
CA ASP A 196 -2.27 -17.70 -9.87
C ASP A 196 -1.48 -16.38 -9.94
N THR A 197 -0.44 -16.23 -9.10
CA THR A 197 0.43 -15.05 -9.14
C THR A 197 1.56 -15.18 -10.16
N SER A 198 1.78 -14.10 -10.93
CA SER A 198 2.95 -13.92 -11.78
C SER A 198 4.06 -13.10 -11.10
N SER A 199 3.77 -12.48 -9.95
CA SER A 199 4.65 -11.54 -9.25
C SER A 199 4.35 -11.47 -7.75
N LEU A 200 5.23 -12.06 -6.94
CA LEU A 200 5.20 -11.93 -5.47
C LEU A 200 5.27 -10.49 -4.98
N LYS A 201 5.96 -9.61 -5.72
CA LYS A 201 6.03 -8.17 -5.43
C LYS A 201 4.64 -7.54 -5.45
N ASN A 202 3.86 -7.82 -6.49
CA ASN A 202 2.58 -7.15 -6.66
C ASN A 202 1.58 -7.69 -5.64
N VAL A 203 1.66 -8.99 -5.33
CA VAL A 203 0.95 -9.59 -4.20
C VAL A 203 1.26 -8.88 -2.89
N TYR A 204 2.54 -8.71 -2.54
CA TYR A 204 2.93 -8.00 -1.32
C TYR A 204 2.37 -6.58 -1.28
N HIS A 205 2.48 -5.85 -2.40
CA HIS A 205 1.98 -4.49 -2.49
C HIS A 205 0.46 -4.42 -2.34
N HIS A 206 -0.28 -5.33 -2.98
CA HIS A 206 -1.73 -5.44 -2.82
C HIS A 206 -2.14 -5.76 -1.39
N LEU A 207 -1.47 -6.72 -0.74
CA LEU A 207 -1.73 -7.05 0.66
C LEU A 207 -1.41 -5.88 1.59
N SER A 208 -0.37 -5.09 1.29
CA SER A 208 -0.01 -3.90 2.07
C SER A 208 -1.10 -2.82 1.99
N ILE A 209 -1.65 -2.59 0.79
CA ILE A 209 -2.77 -1.65 0.60
C ILE A 209 -4.00 -2.13 1.36
N ILE A 210 -4.35 -3.41 1.24
CA ILE A 210 -5.50 -4.00 1.93
C ILE A 210 -5.32 -3.90 3.46
N ASP A 211 -4.12 -4.14 3.98
CA ASP A 211 -3.82 -4.02 5.42
C ASP A 211 -4.03 -2.60 5.94
N GLU A 212 -3.50 -1.59 5.24
CA GLU A 212 -3.64 -0.20 5.65
C GLU A 212 -5.08 0.30 5.57
N GLU A 213 -5.79 -0.04 4.49
CA GLU A 213 -7.19 0.32 4.34
C GLU A 213 -8.06 -0.39 5.38
N TYR A 214 -7.74 -1.64 5.73
CA TYR A 214 -8.42 -2.36 6.80
C TYR A 214 -8.20 -1.68 8.16
N LYS A 215 -6.97 -1.25 8.48
CA LYS A 215 -6.68 -0.49 9.72
C LYS A 215 -7.46 0.81 9.76
N HIS A 216 -7.51 1.54 8.64
CA HIS A 216 -8.30 2.76 8.54
C HIS A 216 -9.78 2.49 8.80
N ASN A 217 -10.33 1.44 8.19
CA ASN A 217 -11.72 1.02 8.40
C ASN A 217 -12.01 0.59 9.84
N VAL A 218 -11.07 -0.12 10.49
CA VAL A 218 -11.17 -0.48 11.91
C VAL A 218 -11.16 0.77 12.78
N GLN A 219 -10.28 1.73 12.50
CA GLN A 219 -10.21 2.99 13.23
C GLN A 219 -11.50 3.80 13.08
N GLU A 220 -12.00 3.97 11.85
CA GLU A 220 -13.24 4.68 11.54
C GLU A 220 -14.45 4.01 12.24
N TYR A 221 -14.54 2.69 12.16
CA TYR A 221 -15.58 1.91 12.84
C TYR A 221 -15.51 2.07 14.36
N THR A 222 -14.31 1.97 14.94
CA THR A 222 -14.10 2.12 16.38
C THR A 222 -14.48 3.51 16.85
N TYR A 223 -14.06 4.56 16.12
CA TYR A 223 -14.44 5.94 16.41
C TYR A 223 -15.96 6.12 16.44
N LYS A 224 -16.66 5.68 15.38
CA LYS A 224 -18.13 5.78 15.32
C LYS A 224 -18.80 5.07 16.50
N LYS A 225 -18.32 3.88 16.86
CA LYS A 225 -18.85 3.12 18.01
C LYS A 225 -18.59 3.79 19.35
N VAL A 226 -17.45 4.46 19.51
CA VAL A 226 -17.15 5.25 20.72
C VAL A 226 -18.10 6.45 20.79
N VAL A 227 -18.25 7.22 19.71
CA VAL A 227 -19.17 8.37 19.65
C VAL A 227 -20.62 7.96 19.92
N GLU A 228 -21.10 6.88 19.29
CA GLU A 228 -22.44 6.32 19.54
C GLU A 228 -22.65 6.02 21.03
N LYS A 229 -21.69 5.30 21.65
CA LYS A 229 -21.77 4.98 23.08
C LYS A 229 -21.73 6.20 23.99
N LEU A 230 -20.91 7.19 23.67
CA LEU A 230 -20.83 8.42 24.46
C LEU A 230 -22.17 9.16 24.45
N ASN A 231 -22.83 9.26 23.29
CA ASN A 231 -24.16 9.86 23.16
C ASN A 231 -25.28 9.11 23.93
N GLU A 232 -25.07 7.83 24.25
CA GLU A 232 -26.00 7.02 25.06
C GLU A 232 -25.73 7.12 26.57
N THR A 233 -24.60 7.73 26.95
CA THR A 233 -24.15 7.92 28.32
C THR A 233 -24.07 9.40 28.70
N ASP A 234 -23.86 9.69 29.99
CA ASP A 234 -23.59 11.05 30.46
C ASP A 234 -22.10 11.41 30.29
N MET A 235 -21.59 11.24 29.07
CA MET A 235 -20.20 11.56 28.71
C MET A 235 -20.18 12.28 27.37
N TYR A 236 -19.24 13.21 27.20
CA TYR A 236 -19.11 13.96 25.96
C TYR A 236 -17.66 14.14 25.56
N ILE A 237 -17.44 14.33 24.26
CA ILE A 237 -16.11 14.59 23.70
C ILE A 237 -15.77 16.06 23.96
N ASP A 238 -14.67 16.28 24.68
CA ASP A 238 -14.14 17.59 25.01
C ASP A 238 -13.16 18.08 23.94
N ASN A 239 -12.30 17.18 23.45
CA ASN A 239 -11.34 17.47 22.40
C ASN A 239 -11.10 16.25 21.49
N GLU A 240 -10.89 16.51 20.21
CA GLU A 240 -10.54 15.53 19.19
C GLU A 240 -9.31 16.03 18.41
N GLU A 241 -8.27 15.21 18.35
CA GLU A 241 -7.02 15.54 17.65
C GLU A 241 -6.58 14.36 16.78
N VAL A 242 -6.20 14.65 15.53
CA VAL A 242 -5.54 13.70 14.64
C VAL A 242 -4.03 13.92 14.75
N LEU A 243 -3.30 12.89 15.19
CA LEU A 243 -1.85 12.94 15.39
C LEU A 243 -1.09 12.75 14.07
N GLU A 244 0.23 13.00 14.08
CA GLU A 244 1.09 12.89 12.88
C GLU A 244 1.12 11.47 12.27
N ASP A 245 0.86 10.44 13.06
CA ASP A 245 0.76 9.05 12.64
C ASP A 245 -0.66 8.65 12.19
N ASN A 246 -1.55 9.64 12.03
CA ASN A 246 -2.98 9.48 11.74
C ASN A 246 -3.77 8.69 12.79
N SER A 247 -3.26 8.57 14.02
CA SER A 247 -4.08 8.12 15.15
C SER A 247 -5.02 9.24 15.63
N ILE A 248 -6.15 8.86 16.22
CA ILE A 248 -7.17 9.79 16.74
C ILE A 248 -7.09 9.78 18.26
N LEU A 249 -6.79 10.93 18.85
CA LEU A 249 -6.83 11.16 20.30
C LEU A 249 -8.17 11.81 20.67
N LEU A 250 -8.92 11.13 21.53
CA LEU A 250 -10.18 11.63 22.08
C LEU A 250 -10.02 11.95 23.56
N THR A 251 -10.34 13.18 23.95
CA THR A 251 -10.50 13.58 25.36
C THR A 251 -12.00 13.55 25.68
N VAL A 252 -12.37 12.73 26.67
CA VAL A 252 -13.77 12.53 27.08
C VAL A 252 -13.95 13.06 28.49
N ASN A 253 -14.99 13.87 28.69
CA ASN A 253 -15.44 14.32 30.01
C ASN A 253 -16.72 13.58 30.41
N ILE A 254 -16.91 13.46 31.72
CA ILE A 254 -18.13 12.93 32.33
C ILE A 254 -19.04 14.13 32.63
N GLY A 255 -20.33 14.03 32.29
CA GLY A 255 -21.35 15.00 32.70
C GLY A 255 -21.44 15.08 34.23
N ASP A 256 -21.88 16.23 34.72
CA ASP A 256 -22.04 16.51 36.16
C ASP A 256 -23.18 15.68 36.80
#